data_AF-A0A3B9JXN2-F1
#
_entry.id   AF-A0A3B9JXN2-F1
#
_cell.length_a   1.000
_cell.length_b   1.000
_cell.length_c   1.000
_cell.angle_alpha   90.00
_cell.angle_beta   90.00
_cell.angle_gamma   90.00
#
_symmetry.space_group_name_H-M   'P 1'
#
loop_
_entity.id
_entity.type
_entity.pdbx_description
1 polymer ?
#
loop_
_entity_poly.entity_id
_entity_poly.type
_entity_poly.pdbx_seq_one_letter_code
_entity_poly.pdbx_strand_id
1 'polypeptide(L)'
;MAPREEITENFVARLCRARGIRHRSGGRRLKKVDCEEVKKGVHEYLHSELHEEELEQVTAHLANCDSCESHYDIEVIFNQVIQRACDEVPAEQLAERVMDRLREIQQHD
;
A
#
# COMPACT_ATOMS: atom_id res chain seq x y z
N MET A 1 2.65 17.90 2.29
CA MET A 1 1.84 17.91 3.52
C MET A 1 0.40 18.17 3.10
N ALA A 2 -0.43 17.13 2.98
CA ALA A 2 -1.81 17.27 2.48
C ALA A 2 -2.73 17.83 3.60
N PRO A 3 -3.73 18.67 3.27
CA PRO A 3 -4.47 19.46 4.24
C PRO A 3 -5.52 18.64 5.00
N ARG A 4 -5.72 19.00 6.28
CA ARG A 4 -6.64 18.36 7.25
C ARG A 4 -8.06 18.94 7.18
N GLU A 5 -8.66 19.12 6.01
CA GLU A 5 -10.03 19.62 5.89
C GLU A 5 -10.78 18.91 4.77
N GLU A 6 -11.63 17.93 5.15
CA GLU A 6 -12.85 17.43 4.48
C GLU A 6 -13.20 16.01 5.02
N ILE A 7 -13.69 15.92 6.26
CA ILE A 7 -14.08 14.65 6.90
C ILE A 7 -15.60 14.50 6.86
N THR A 8 -16.16 14.15 5.70
CA THR A 8 -17.46 13.43 5.61
C THR A 8 -17.54 12.44 4.46
N GLU A 9 -16.56 12.39 3.55
CA GLU A 9 -16.47 11.26 2.62
C GLU A 9 -15.88 10.07 3.34
N ASN A 10 -16.73 9.07 3.58
CA ASN A 10 -16.32 7.77 4.07
C ASN A 10 -15.12 7.28 3.24
N PHE A 11 -14.04 6.91 3.91
CA PHE A 11 -12.80 6.37 3.33
C PHE A 11 -13.08 5.33 2.21
N VAL A 12 -14.15 4.55 2.35
CA VAL A 12 -14.70 3.64 1.33
C VAL A 12 -15.07 4.33 0.03
N ALA A 13 -15.80 5.43 0.09
CA ALA A 13 -16.26 6.12 -1.11
C ALA A 13 -15.05 6.62 -1.92
N ARG A 14 -13.98 7.02 -1.24
CA ARG A 14 -12.71 7.39 -1.86
C ARG A 14 -12.00 6.17 -2.47
N LEU A 15 -11.88 5.06 -1.73
CA LEU A 15 -11.24 3.83 -2.21
C LEU A 15 -11.98 3.17 -3.39
N CYS A 16 -13.30 3.01 -3.28
CA CYS A 16 -14.12 2.38 -4.32
C CYS A 16 -14.11 3.19 -5.63
N ARG A 17 -14.09 4.54 -5.54
CA ARG A 17 -13.96 5.39 -6.74
C ARG A 17 -12.55 5.35 -7.34
N ALA A 18 -11.50 5.33 -6.52
CA ALA A 18 -10.12 5.26 -6.98
C ALA A 18 -9.81 3.97 -7.75
N ARG A 19 -10.46 2.85 -7.40
CA ARG A 19 -10.20 1.52 -8.01
C ARG A 19 -11.26 1.07 -9.02
N GLY A 20 -12.30 1.85 -9.29
CA GLY A 20 -13.32 1.52 -10.30
C GLY A 20 -14.17 0.28 -9.96
N ILE A 21 -14.30 -0.07 -8.67
CA ILE A 21 -15.07 -1.23 -8.20
C ILE A 21 -16.55 -0.95 -8.45
N ARG A 22 -17.16 -1.65 -9.41
CA ARG A 22 -18.60 -1.52 -9.72
C ARG A 22 -19.40 -2.29 -8.68
N HIS A 23 -20.18 -1.57 -7.86
CA HIS A 23 -21.10 -2.16 -6.89
C HIS A 23 -22.10 -3.11 -7.58
N ARG A 24 -21.82 -4.41 -7.58
CA ARG A 24 -22.72 -5.43 -8.13
C ARG A 24 -23.77 -5.77 -7.08
N SER A 25 -24.99 -5.26 -7.27
CA SER A 25 -26.16 -5.53 -6.44
C SER A 25 -26.63 -6.99 -6.58
N GLY A 26 -25.89 -7.93 -6.01
CA GLY A 26 -26.25 -9.35 -5.93
C GLY A 26 -25.90 -9.87 -4.54
N GLY A 27 -26.90 -10.01 -3.68
CA GLY A 27 -26.75 -10.28 -2.25
C GLY A 27 -25.88 -11.49 -1.93
N ARG A 28 -24.61 -11.25 -1.60
CA ARG A 28 -23.75 -12.20 -0.89
C ARG A 28 -23.67 -11.78 0.57
N ARG A 29 -23.92 -12.73 1.47
CA ARG A 29 -23.73 -12.56 2.91
C ARG A 29 -22.33 -12.00 3.17
N LEU A 30 -22.24 -10.82 3.77
CA LEU A 30 -20.99 -10.32 4.36
C LEU A 30 -20.54 -11.36 5.39
N LYS A 31 -19.48 -12.11 5.08
CA LYS A 31 -18.77 -12.86 6.11
C LYS A 31 -18.22 -11.82 7.10
N LYS A 32 -18.40 -12.05 8.41
CA LYS A 32 -17.66 -11.30 9.42
C LYS A 32 -16.21 -11.71 9.25
N VAL A 33 -15.44 -10.89 8.54
CA VAL A 33 -13.99 -11.05 8.45
C VAL A 33 -13.38 -10.48 9.72
N ASP A 34 -12.51 -11.25 10.35
CA ASP A 34 -11.87 -10.85 11.60
C ASP A 34 -10.79 -9.79 11.34
N CYS A 35 -10.60 -8.86 12.27
CA CYS A 35 -9.62 -7.79 12.12
C CYS A 35 -8.20 -8.32 11.87
N GLU A 36 -7.84 -9.47 12.45
CA GLU A 36 -6.53 -10.10 12.26
C GLU A 36 -6.35 -10.68 10.85
N GLU A 37 -7.42 -11.17 10.23
CA GLU A 37 -7.41 -11.64 8.85
C GLU A 37 -7.29 -10.46 7.89
N VAL A 38 -8.03 -9.38 8.15
CA VAL A 38 -7.97 -8.15 7.37
C VAL A 38 -6.59 -7.52 7.44
N LYS A 39 -5.99 -7.39 8.63
CA LYS A 39 -4.64 -6.84 8.79
C LYS A 39 -3.58 -7.62 8.02
N LYS A 40 -3.69 -8.95 7.94
CA LYS A 40 -2.78 -9.78 7.11
C LYS A 40 -3.01 -9.52 5.63
N GLY A 41 -4.27 -9.40 5.22
CA GLY A 41 -4.65 -9.12 3.83
C GLY A 41 -4.39 -7.67 3.38
N VAL A 42 -4.09 -6.72 4.29
CA VAL A 42 -3.77 -5.32 3.93
C VAL A 42 -2.56 -5.24 3.02
N HIS A 43 -1.55 -6.08 3.26
CA HIS A 43 -0.35 -6.13 2.42
C HIS A 43 -0.71 -6.53 0.99
N GLU A 44 -1.41 -7.66 0.82
CA GLU A 44 -1.86 -8.17 -0.47
C GLU A 44 -2.83 -7.18 -1.15
N TYR A 45 -3.66 -6.49 -0.36
CA TYR A 45 -4.54 -5.42 -0.81
C TYR A 45 -3.78 -4.24 -1.43
N LEU A 46 -2.69 -3.80 -0.81
CA LEU A 46 -1.84 -2.71 -1.32
C LEU A 46 -1.12 -3.12 -2.61
N HIS A 47 -0.70 -4.38 -2.72
CA HIS A 47 0.00 -4.91 -3.89
C HIS A 47 -0.94 -5.36 -5.03
N SER A 48 -2.27 -5.25 -4.84
CA SER A 48 -3.29 -5.70 -5.80
C SER A 48 -3.25 -7.22 -6.07
N GLU A 49 -2.88 -7.99 -5.05
CA GLU A 49 -2.72 -9.45 -5.13
C GLU A 49 -3.94 -10.22 -4.60
N LEU A 50 -5.00 -9.51 -4.19
CA LEU A 50 -6.26 -10.11 -3.73
C LEU A 50 -7.25 -10.36 -4.87
N HIS A 51 -8.08 -11.41 -4.72
CA HIS A 51 -9.20 -11.64 -5.62
C HIS A 51 -10.32 -10.61 -5.42
N GLU A 52 -11.18 -10.41 -6.43
CA GLU A 52 -12.26 -9.40 -6.43
C GLU A 52 -13.19 -9.51 -5.20
N GLU A 53 -13.49 -10.74 -4.75
CA GLU A 53 -14.34 -10.98 -3.58
C GLU A 53 -13.66 -10.63 -2.25
N GLU A 54 -12.34 -10.80 -2.16
CA GLU A 54 -11.53 -10.48 -0.98
C GLU A 54 -11.27 -8.98 -0.93
N LEU A 55 -11.04 -8.34 -2.08
CA LEU A 55 -10.95 -6.90 -2.21
C LEU A 55 -12.20 -6.20 -1.68
N GLU A 56 -13.40 -6.66 -2.04
CA GLU A 56 -14.65 -6.10 -1.55
C GLU A 56 -14.78 -6.25 -0.02
N GLN A 57 -14.41 -7.42 0.52
CA GLN A 57 -14.50 -7.72 1.95
C GLN A 57 -13.51 -6.90 2.79
N VAL A 58 -12.23 -6.87 2.37
CA VAL A 58 -11.18 -6.08 3.02
C VAL A 58 -11.51 -4.59 2.95
N THR A 59 -11.97 -4.10 1.79
CA THR A 59 -12.40 -2.70 1.65
C THR A 59 -13.57 -2.37 2.58
N ALA A 60 -14.58 -3.25 2.65
CA ALA A 60 -15.74 -3.07 3.52
C ALA A 60 -15.41 -3.17 5.02
N HIS A 61 -14.33 -3.85 5.40
CA HIS A 61 -13.90 -3.91 6.79
C HIS A 61 -13.03 -2.71 7.18
N LEU A 62 -12.07 -2.33 6.32
CA LEU A 62 -11.25 -1.12 6.49
C LEU A 62 -12.14 0.13 6.63
N ALA A 63 -13.28 0.14 5.93
CA ALA A 63 -14.36 1.13 6.03
C ALA A 63 -14.87 1.45 7.43
N ASN A 64 -14.93 0.42 8.26
CA ASN A 64 -15.84 0.35 9.40
C ASN A 64 -15.07 -0.07 10.66
N CYS A 65 -13.74 -0.01 10.60
CA CYS A 65 -12.85 -0.42 11.67
C CYS A 65 -11.60 0.48 11.69
N ASP A 66 -11.60 1.47 12.59
CA ASP A 66 -10.51 2.43 12.80
C ASP A 66 -9.15 1.74 13.05
N SER A 67 -9.16 0.58 13.71
CA SER A 67 -7.92 -0.17 13.98
C SER A 67 -7.29 -0.77 12.73
N CYS A 68 -8.10 -1.13 11.74
CA CYS A 68 -7.63 -1.68 10.48
C CYS A 68 -7.25 -0.55 9.50
N GLU A 69 -7.96 0.58 9.53
CA GLU A 69 -7.55 1.81 8.83
C GLU A 69 -6.17 2.28 9.29
N SER A 70 -5.94 2.33 10.61
CA SER A 70 -4.63 2.70 11.16
C SER A 70 -3.51 1.75 10.70
N HIS A 71 -3.80 0.46 10.56
CA HIS A 71 -2.84 -0.52 10.05
C HIS A 71 -2.53 -0.30 8.56
N TYR A 72 -3.55 0.00 7.77
CA TYR A 72 -3.41 0.37 6.36
C TYR A 72 -2.50 1.59 6.18
N ASP A 73 -2.72 2.65 6.96
CA ASP A 73 -1.90 3.86 6.88
C ASP A 73 -0.43 3.59 7.21
N ILE A 74 -0.16 2.73 8.20
CA ILE A 74 1.22 2.33 8.54
C ILE A 74 1.89 1.64 7.37
N GLU A 75 1.22 0.68 6.72
CA GLU A 75 1.79 -0.03 5.57
C GLU A 75 2.02 0.89 4.36
N VAL A 76 1.12 1.85 4.11
CA VAL A 76 1.31 2.86 3.06
C VAL A 76 2.54 3.72 3.35
N ILE A 77 2.69 4.22 4.58
CA ILE A 77 3.85 5.02 4.97
C ILE A 77 5.12 4.19 4.86
N PHE A 78 5.09 2.94 5.31
CA PHE A 78 6.22 2.03 5.22
C PHE A 78 6.67 1.82 3.77
N ASN A 79 5.74 1.55 2.86
CA ASN A 79 6.02 1.43 1.43
C ASN A 79 6.58 2.73 0.85
N GLN A 80 6.06 3.89 1.23
CA GLN A 80 6.60 5.18 0.79
C GLN A 80 8.02 5.44 1.31
N VAL A 81 8.31 5.05 2.55
CA VAL A 81 9.66 5.18 3.13
C VAL A 81 10.63 4.26 2.41
N ILE A 82 10.25 3.01 2.15
CA ILE A 82 11.05 2.07 1.35
C ILE A 82 11.27 2.62 -0.04
N GLN A 83 10.21 3.06 -0.74
CA GLN A 83 10.33 3.63 -2.07
C GLN A 83 11.30 4.81 -2.10
N ARG A 84 11.17 5.75 -1.15
CA ARG A 84 12.11 6.89 -1.06
C ARG A 84 13.55 6.46 -0.80
N ALA A 85 13.76 5.44 0.05
CA ALA A 85 15.09 4.91 0.32
C ALA A 85 15.67 4.13 -0.88
N CYS A 86 14.82 3.46 -1.66
CA CYS A 86 15.21 2.74 -2.87
C CYS A 86 15.41 3.67 -4.07
N ASP A 87 14.67 4.79 -4.14
CA ASP A 87 14.77 5.83 -5.17
C ASP A 87 15.94 6.79 -4.92
N GLU A 88 16.61 6.71 -3.77
CA GLU A 88 17.71 7.60 -3.38
C GLU A 88 18.95 7.41 -4.26
N VAL A 89 19.08 6.28 -4.97
CA VAL A 89 20.11 6.08 -5.99
C VAL A 89 19.55 5.22 -7.14
N PRO A 90 19.34 5.78 -8.34
CA PRO A 90 19.08 4.98 -9.54
C PRO A 90 20.14 3.90 -9.71
N ALA A 91 19.73 2.69 -10.14
CA ALA A 91 20.65 1.55 -10.28
C ALA A 91 21.91 1.88 -11.09
N GLU A 92 21.78 2.75 -12.11
CA GLU A 92 22.87 3.24 -12.94
C GLU A 92 23.87 4.12 -12.16
N GLN A 93 23.39 5.00 -11.28
CA GLN A 93 24.23 5.83 -10.40
C GLN A 93 24.91 4.99 -9.32
N LEU A 94 24.25 3.94 -8.83
CA LEU A 94 24.85 3.00 -7.90
C LEU A 94 25.97 2.20 -8.58
N ALA A 95 25.75 1.75 -9.82
CA ALA A 95 26.76 1.07 -10.62
C ALA A 95 27.98 1.96 -10.88
N GLU A 96 27.77 3.23 -11.25
CA GLU A 96 28.85 4.20 -11.45
C GLU A 96 29.71 4.36 -10.18
N ARG A 97 29.07 4.56 -9.02
CA ARG A 97 29.75 4.67 -7.72
C ARG A 97 30.58 3.44 -7.36
N VAL A 98 30.07 2.24 -7.64
CA VAL A 98 30.79 0.98 -7.40
C VAL A 98 31.99 0.85 -8.33
N MET A 99 31.81 1.16 -9.62
CA MET A 99 32.88 1.08 -10.63
C MET A 99 33.99 2.10 -10.37
N ASP A 100 33.64 3.30 -9.93
CA ASP A 100 34.61 4.31 -9.49
C ASP A 100 35.44 3.80 -8.31
N ARG A 101 34.79 3.23 -7.29
CA ARG A 101 35.50 2.75 -6.12
C ARG A 101 36.40 1.55 -6.42
N LEU A 102 35.99 0.67 -7.33
CA LEU A 102 36.82 -0.44 -7.82
C LEU A 102 38.07 0.06 -8.56
N ARG A 103 37.93 1.09 -9.41
CA ARG A 103 39.05 1.70 -10.13
C ARG A 103 40.06 2.34 -9.18
N GLU A 104 39.60 3.05 -8.15
CA GLU A 104 40.48 3.66 -7.15
C GLU A 104 41.29 2.61 -6.39
N ILE A 105 40.67 1.48 -6.03
CA ILE A 105 41.37 0.38 -5.35
C ILE A 105 42.41 -0.27 -6.28
N GLN A 106 42.05 -0.51 -7.55
CA GLN A 106 42.94 -1.12 -8.54
C GLN A 106 44.11 -0.22 -8.99
N GLN A 107 44.01 1.09 -8.82
CA GLN A 107 45.09 2.04 -9.14
C GLN A 107 46.13 2.17 -8.02
N HIS A 108 45.86 1.61 -6.83
CA HIS A 108 46.72 1.70 -5.66
C HIS A 108 47.41 0.36 -5.32
N ASP A 109 47.53 -0.52 -6.32
CA ASP A 109 48.39 -1.71 -6.39
C ASP A 109 49.48 -1.52 -7.45
#